data_AF-A0A9Q3DSP6-F1
#
_entry.id   AF-A0A9Q3DSP6-F1
#
_cell.length_a   1.000
_cell.length_b   1.000
_cell.length_c   1.000
_cell.angle_alpha   90.00
_cell.angle_beta   90.00
_cell.angle_gamma   90.00
#
_symmetry.space_group_name_H-M   'P 1'
#
loop_
_entity.id
_entity.type
_entity.pdbx_description
1 polymer ?
#
loop_
_entity_poly.entity_id
_entity_poly.type
_entity_poly.pdbx_seq_one_letter_code
_entity_poly.pdbx_strand_id
1 'polypeptide(L)'
;MTEERVKAYEELKNCFINAPFLLITDLKHPFKLYIDACGEGLGAALHQIQIINDKPVEGPTFFISRPIKPTEERYVEIQMEFLCLVWALEKPNYYFDGTVFDVITDCNAVKSLLNIKTPIRNTLRCQIPIQEYRVNITIVPKSANIHQNADGLWKIPLKIKNGYHRKSTI
;
A
#
# COMPACT_ATOMS: atom_id res chain seq x y z
N MET A 1 -23.29 -14.07 21.08
CA MET A 1 -22.09 -14.10 20.22
C MET A 1 -22.08 -15.47 19.57
N THR A 2 -22.14 -15.59 18.23
CA THR A 2 -22.20 -16.91 17.55
C THR A 2 -20.85 -17.62 17.61
N GLU A 3 -20.85 -18.96 17.63
CA GLU A 3 -19.62 -19.79 17.70
C GLU A 3 -18.63 -19.46 16.57
N GLU A 4 -19.14 -19.20 15.36
CA GLU A 4 -18.35 -18.76 14.21
C GLU A 4 -17.57 -17.46 14.47
N ARG A 5 -18.16 -16.50 15.20
CA ARG A 5 -17.52 -15.21 15.51
C ARG A 5 -16.43 -15.37 16.56
N VAL A 6 -16.61 -16.31 17.49
CA VAL A 6 -15.60 -16.62 18.52
C VAL A 6 -14.39 -17.29 17.86
N LYS A 7 -14.63 -18.26 16.97
CA LYS A 7 -13.56 -18.94 16.22
C LYS A 7 -12.77 -17.98 15.34
N ALA A 8 -13.45 -17.12 14.58
CA ALA A 8 -12.79 -16.10 13.76
C ALA A 8 -11.97 -15.11 14.60
N TYR A 9 -12.46 -14.75 15.79
CA TYR A 9 -11.72 -13.87 16.72
C TYR A 9 -10.46 -14.55 17.28
N GLU A 10 -10.56 -15.83 17.65
CA GLU A 10 -9.40 -16.60 18.13
C GLU A 10 -8.36 -16.83 17.04
N GLU A 11 -8.78 -17.12 15.81
CA GLU A 11 -7.89 -17.20 14.64
C GLU A 11 -7.16 -15.87 14.43
N LEU A 12 -7.88 -14.75 14.44
CA LEU A 12 -7.29 -13.42 14.30
C LEU A 12 -6.28 -13.14 15.43
N LYS A 13 -6.63 -13.47 16.68
CA LYS A 13 -5.75 -13.30 17.85
C LYS A 13 -4.47 -14.13 17.69
N ASN A 14 -4.58 -15.37 17.23
CA ASN A 14 -3.44 -16.23 16.99
C ASN A 14 -2.56 -15.70 15.85
N CYS A 15 -3.16 -15.14 14.79
CA CYS A 15 -2.41 -14.48 13.72
C CYS A 15 -1.65 -13.26 14.23
N PHE A 16 -2.23 -12.44 15.11
CA PHE A 16 -1.55 -11.28 15.70
C PHE A 16 -0.38 -11.68 16.61
N ILE A 17 -0.54 -12.73 17.41
CA ILE A 17 0.52 -13.22 18.32
C ILE A 17 1.70 -13.78 17.51
N ASN A 18 1.43 -14.44 16.39
CA ASN A 18 2.45 -15.05 15.53
C ASN A 18 2.85 -14.18 14.34
N ALA A 19 2.38 -12.92 14.28
CA ALA A 19 2.66 -12.05 13.15
C ALA A 19 4.17 -11.82 13.04
N PRO A 20 4.75 -11.84 11.83
CA PRO A 20 6.15 -11.56 11.64
C PRO A 20 6.46 -10.15 12.17
N PHE A 21 7.44 -10.06 13.07
CA PHE A 21 7.93 -8.79 13.60
C PHE A 21 8.46 -7.92 12.46
N LEU A 22 8.26 -6.61 12.57
CA LEU A 22 8.87 -5.65 11.66
C LEU A 22 10.38 -5.76 11.74
N LEU A 23 11.03 -5.83 10.58
CA LEU A 23 12.48 -5.83 10.50
C LEU A 23 13.04 -4.44 10.80
N ILE A 24 14.16 -4.40 11.55
CA ILE A 24 14.89 -3.15 11.83
C ILE A 24 15.46 -2.62 10.53
N THR A 25 15.16 -1.38 10.16
CA THR A 25 15.69 -0.77 8.93
C THR A 25 17.21 -0.67 8.87
N ASP A 26 17.77 -1.00 7.71
CA ASP A 26 19.13 -0.59 7.34
C ASP A 26 19.10 0.29 6.10
N LEU A 27 19.42 1.58 6.24
CA LEU A 27 19.41 2.55 5.15
C LEU A 27 20.46 2.26 4.06
N LYS A 28 21.42 1.35 4.31
CA LYS A 28 22.45 0.98 3.33
C LYS A 28 21.95 -0.01 2.28
N HIS A 29 20.83 -0.69 2.55
CA HIS A 29 20.30 -1.72 1.67
C HIS A 29 19.08 -1.19 0.90
N PRO A 30 18.87 -1.66 -0.35
CA PRO A 30 17.75 -1.20 -1.16
C PRO A 30 16.41 -1.61 -0.56
N PHE A 31 15.41 -0.75 -0.75
CA PHE A 31 14.05 -1.00 -0.29
C PHE A 31 13.14 -1.49 -1.42
N LYS A 32 12.07 -2.19 -1.05
CA LYS A 32 10.96 -2.55 -1.93
C LYS A 32 9.68 -1.93 -1.39
N LEU A 33 9.09 -1.02 -2.15
CA LEU A 33 7.83 -0.40 -1.81
C LEU A 33 6.71 -1.10 -2.59
N TYR A 34 5.88 -1.87 -1.90
CA TYR A 34 4.64 -2.39 -2.45
C TYR A 34 3.56 -1.33 -2.30
N ILE A 35 2.88 -1.01 -3.40
CA ILE A 35 1.72 -0.10 -3.38
C ILE A 35 0.49 -0.85 -3.89
N ASP A 36 -0.65 -0.54 -3.30
CA ASP A 36 -1.96 -1.01 -3.74
C ASP A 36 -2.99 0.09 -3.52
N ALA A 37 -3.88 0.28 -4.49
CA ALA A 37 -4.93 1.27 -4.43
C ALA A 37 -6.20 0.74 -5.06
N CYS A 38 -7.33 1.04 -4.44
CA CYS A 38 -8.64 0.73 -4.97
C CYS A 38 -9.60 1.91 -4.76
N GLY A 39 -10.89 1.76 -5.08
CA GLY A 39 -11.90 2.79 -4.80
C GLY A 39 -12.21 3.07 -3.32
N GLU A 40 -11.82 2.20 -2.39
CA GLU A 40 -12.09 2.35 -0.94
C GLU A 40 -10.91 2.92 -0.14
N GLY A 41 -9.67 2.62 -0.53
CA GLY A 41 -8.49 2.91 0.26
C GLY A 41 -7.19 2.82 -0.52
N LEU A 42 -6.15 3.41 0.07
CA LEU A 42 -4.76 3.36 -0.39
C LEU A 42 -3.94 2.58 0.65
N GLY A 43 -3.03 1.74 0.17
CA GLY A 43 -2.12 0.96 1.01
C GLY A 43 -0.71 0.93 0.45
N ALA A 44 0.27 0.99 1.33
CA ALA A 44 1.65 0.71 0.97
C ALA A 44 2.39 -0.04 2.08
N ALA A 45 3.28 -0.92 1.66
CA ALA A 45 4.15 -1.70 2.53
C ALA A 45 5.60 -1.55 2.07
N LEU A 46 6.45 -1.07 2.97
CA LEU A 46 7.90 -1.00 2.75
C LEU A 46 8.53 -2.29 3.25
N HIS A 47 9.27 -2.94 2.38
CA HIS A 47 9.96 -4.19 2.62
C HIS A 47 11.45 -4.01 2.41
N GLN A 48 12.22 -4.85 3.09
CA GLN A 48 13.67 -4.92 2.93
C GLN A 48 14.13 -6.38 2.92
N ILE A 49 15.13 -6.68 2.10
CA ILE A 49 15.82 -7.98 2.15
C ILE A 49 16.93 -7.87 3.19
N GLN A 50 16.91 -8.76 4.18
CA GLN A 50 17.94 -8.85 5.21
C GLN A 50 18.50 -10.26 5.28
N ILE A 51 19.76 -10.38 5.71
CA ILE A 51 20.39 -11.68 5.92
C ILE A 51 20.10 -12.11 7.36
N ILE A 52 19.23 -13.10 7.52
CA ILE A 52 18.91 -13.71 8.81
C ILE A 52 19.34 -15.17 8.74
N ASN A 53 20.24 -15.59 9.64
CA ASN A 53 20.81 -16.95 9.66
C ASN A 53 21.38 -17.36 8.29
N ASP A 54 22.22 -16.49 7.70
CA ASP A 54 22.86 -16.67 6.38
C ASP A 54 21.89 -16.84 5.19
N LYS A 55 20.61 -16.51 5.37
CA LYS A 55 19.60 -16.57 4.31
C LYS A 55 18.99 -15.19 4.05
N PRO A 56 18.82 -14.79 2.78
CA PRO A 56 18.09 -13.59 2.46
C PRO A 56 16.59 -13.79 2.76
N VAL A 57 16.10 -13.03 3.73
CA VAL A 57 14.69 -12.97 4.11
C VAL A 57 14.17 -11.59 3.76
N GLU A 58 13.12 -11.54 2.94
CA GLU A 58 12.37 -10.31 2.73
C GLU A 58 11.35 -10.16 3.86
N GLY A 59 11.41 -9.04 4.58
CA GLY A 59 10.45 -8.75 5.63
C GLY A 59 9.95 -7.31 5.57
N PRO A 60 8.76 -7.07 6.13
CA PRO A 60 8.19 -5.75 6.20
C PRO A 60 8.93 -4.90 7.23
N THR A 61 9.17 -3.67 6.87
CA THR A 61 9.74 -2.64 7.72
C THR A 61 8.64 -1.70 8.23
N PHE A 62 7.73 -1.33 7.34
CA PHE A 62 6.75 -0.29 7.62
C PHE A 62 5.50 -0.50 6.78
N PHE A 63 4.35 -0.18 7.37
CA PHE A 63 3.06 -0.28 6.72
C PHE A 63 2.29 1.03 6.89
N ILE A 64 1.65 1.48 5.81
CA ILE A 64 0.75 2.63 5.82
C ILE A 64 -0.50 2.31 5.02
N SER A 65 -1.64 2.68 5.58
CA SER A 65 -2.90 2.69 4.84
C SER A 65 -3.71 3.94 5.20
N ARG A 66 -4.59 4.35 4.29
CA ARG A 66 -5.59 5.37 4.57
C ARG A 66 -6.85 5.17 3.73
N PRO A 67 -8.02 5.59 4.21
CA PRO A 67 -9.21 5.66 3.38
C PRO A 67 -9.05 6.76 2.31
N ILE A 68 -9.81 6.60 1.24
CA ILE A 68 -9.93 7.58 0.16
C ILE A 68 -10.77 8.77 0.62
N LYS A 69 -10.39 9.97 0.15
CA LYS A 69 -11.15 11.20 0.40
C LYS A 69 -12.29 11.33 -0.61
N PRO A 70 -13.39 12.04 -0.29
CA PRO A 70 -14.50 12.26 -1.23
C PRO A 70 -14.09 12.91 -2.57
N THR A 71 -12.99 13.67 -2.57
CA THR A 71 -12.43 14.27 -3.80
C THR A 71 -11.68 13.27 -4.69
N GLU A 72 -11.17 12.20 -4.10
CA GLU A 72 -10.37 11.14 -4.72
C GLU A 72 -11.26 9.99 -5.23
N GLU A 73 -12.50 9.87 -4.75
CA GLU A 73 -13.49 8.87 -5.22
C GLU A 73 -13.78 8.95 -6.73
N ARG A 74 -13.57 10.12 -7.34
CA ARG A 74 -13.81 10.34 -8.78
C ARG A 74 -12.62 9.93 -9.65
N TYR A 75 -11.52 9.50 -9.04
CA TYR A 75 -10.33 9.11 -9.78
C TYR A 75 -10.53 7.74 -10.42
N VAL A 76 -9.97 7.58 -11.61
CA VAL A 76 -9.87 6.27 -12.24
C VAL A 76 -8.80 5.43 -11.55
N GLU A 77 -8.85 4.11 -11.64
CA GLU A 77 -7.93 3.17 -10.96
C GLU A 77 -6.46 3.57 -11.13
N ILE A 78 -6.06 3.87 -12.36
CA ILE A 78 -4.70 4.32 -12.68
C ILE A 78 -4.29 5.62 -11.95
N GLN A 79 -5.23 6.55 -11.75
CA GLN A 79 -4.98 7.78 -11.00
C GLN A 79 -4.91 7.51 -9.49
N MET A 80 -5.69 6.55 -8.99
CA MET A 80 -5.66 6.13 -7.59
C MET A 80 -4.32 5.47 -7.23
N GLU A 81 -3.82 4.58 -8.08
CA GLU A 81 -2.50 3.99 -7.89
C GLU A 81 -1.37 5.02 -7.96
N PHE A 82 -1.46 5.95 -8.90
CA PHE A 82 -0.47 7.02 -8.99
C PHE A 82 -0.50 7.94 -7.76
N LEU A 83 -1.69 8.25 -7.26
CA LEU A 83 -1.88 8.97 -6.00
C LEU A 83 -1.32 8.17 -4.82
N CYS A 84 -1.51 6.86 -4.79
CA CYS A 84 -0.98 5.97 -3.76
C CYS A 84 0.55 6.01 -3.73
N LEU A 85 1.19 5.96 -4.90
CA LEU A 85 2.64 6.08 -5.03
C LEU A 85 3.14 7.41 -4.45
N VAL A 86 2.58 8.54 -4.86
CA VAL A 86 2.97 9.86 -4.34
C VAL A 86 2.82 9.91 -2.83
N TRP A 87 1.65 9.49 -2.35
CA TRP A 87 1.35 9.50 -0.92
C TRP A 87 2.30 8.60 -0.11
N ALA A 88 2.65 7.43 -0.66
CA ALA A 88 3.55 6.48 -0.03
C ALA A 88 5.01 6.95 -0.02
N LEU A 89 5.41 7.83 -0.95
CA LEU A 89 6.74 8.45 -0.96
C LEU A 89 6.83 9.66 -0.04
N GLU A 90 5.79 10.52 -0.03
CA GLU A 90 5.78 11.74 0.78
C GLU A 90 5.71 11.45 2.28
N LYS A 91 4.99 10.40 2.70
CA LYS A 91 4.75 10.12 4.12
C LYS A 91 6.01 9.69 4.88
N PRO A 92 6.82 8.75 4.39
CA PRO A 92 8.05 8.34 5.04
C PRO A 92 9.27 8.74 4.20
N ASN A 93 9.36 10.03 3.85
CA ASN A 93 10.43 10.59 3.02
C ASN A 93 11.85 10.24 3.52
N TYR A 94 12.04 10.14 4.83
CA TYR A 94 13.31 9.82 5.48
C TYR A 94 13.88 8.43 5.14
N TYR A 95 13.07 7.46 4.68
CA TYR A 95 13.58 6.16 4.22
C TYR A 95 14.11 6.20 2.79
N PHE A 96 13.56 7.08 1.96
CA PHE A 96 13.85 7.16 0.52
C PHE A 96 14.95 8.16 0.19
N ASP A 97 15.28 9.06 1.12
CA ASP A 97 16.34 10.03 0.93
C ASP A 97 17.72 9.34 0.79
N GLY A 98 18.35 9.51 -0.37
CA GLY A 98 19.67 8.93 -0.68
C GLY A 98 19.69 7.41 -0.92
N THR A 99 18.56 6.71 -0.92
CA THR A 99 18.49 5.25 -1.12
C THR A 99 17.87 4.89 -2.47
N VAL A 100 18.24 3.73 -3.02
CA VAL A 100 17.62 3.17 -4.23
C VAL A 100 16.52 2.22 -3.81
N PHE A 101 15.36 2.31 -4.47
CA PHE A 101 14.22 1.47 -4.12
C PHE A 101 13.41 1.04 -5.34
N ASP A 102 12.82 -0.14 -5.23
CA ASP A 102 11.94 -0.71 -6.24
C ASP A 102 10.48 -0.49 -5.83
N VAL A 103 9.67 0.07 -6.72
CA VAL A 103 8.22 0.19 -6.55
C VAL A 103 7.54 -0.97 -7.25
N ILE A 104 6.75 -1.71 -6.48
CA ILE A 104 6.05 -2.90 -6.93
C ILE A 104 4.55 -2.58 -6.92
N THR A 105 3.94 -2.69 -8.10
CA THR A 105 2.54 -2.35 -8.40
C THR A 105 1.99 -3.38 -9.40
N ASP A 106 0.69 -3.59 -9.42
CA ASP A 106 0.00 -4.40 -10.43
C ASP A 106 -0.38 -3.62 -11.70
N CYS A 107 -0.24 -2.28 -11.69
CA CYS A 107 -0.50 -1.45 -12.85
C CYS A 107 0.75 -1.06 -13.62
N ASN A 108 0.91 -1.71 -14.77
CA ASN A 108 1.89 -1.34 -15.79
C ASN A 108 1.81 0.13 -16.22
N ALA A 109 0.63 0.74 -16.10
CA ALA A 109 0.40 2.08 -16.62
C ALA A 109 1.03 3.19 -15.74
N VAL A 110 1.37 2.89 -14.47
CA VAL A 110 2.17 3.76 -13.60
C VAL A 110 3.55 4.03 -14.22
N LYS A 111 4.17 3.00 -14.82
CA LYS A 111 5.46 3.14 -15.52
C LYS A 111 5.35 4.06 -16.74
N SER A 112 4.26 3.94 -17.49
CA SER A 112 4.00 4.79 -18.65
C SER A 112 3.77 6.24 -18.23
N LEU A 113 3.00 6.47 -17.16
CA LEU A 113 2.68 7.80 -16.62
C LEU A 113 3.92 8.62 -16.25
N LEU A 114 4.95 7.98 -15.67
CA LEU A 114 6.20 8.68 -15.35
C LEU A 114 6.96 9.20 -16.58
N ASN A 115 6.74 8.59 -17.74
CA ASN A 115 7.42 8.91 -18.99
C ASN A 115 6.61 9.82 -19.92
N ILE A 116 5.38 10.18 -19.56
CA ILE A 116 4.56 11.09 -20.35
C ILE A 116 5.17 12.50 -20.30
N LYS A 117 5.44 13.08 -21.48
CA LYS A 117 5.95 14.45 -21.63
C LYS A 117 4.90 15.52 -21.36
N THR A 118 3.65 15.24 -21.69
CA THR A 118 2.52 16.17 -21.54
C THR A 118 1.39 15.52 -20.72
N PRO A 119 1.53 15.46 -19.39
CA PRO A 119 0.50 14.89 -18.53
C PRO A 119 -0.76 15.77 -18.49
N ILE A 120 -1.92 15.14 -18.31
CA ILE A 120 -3.17 15.85 -18.01
C ILE A 120 -3.03 16.54 -16.64
N ARG A 121 -3.71 17.68 -16.44
CA ARG A 121 -3.56 18.54 -15.24
C ARG A 121 -3.60 17.79 -13.90
N ASN A 122 -4.44 16.76 -13.77
CA ASN A 122 -4.59 16.00 -12.53
C ASN A 122 -3.39 15.07 -12.28
N THR A 123 -2.88 14.45 -13.34
CA THR A 123 -1.67 13.61 -13.30
C THR A 123 -0.42 14.44 -13.05
N LEU A 124 -0.34 15.65 -13.62
CA LEU A 124 0.82 16.53 -13.44
C LEU A 124 1.10 16.83 -11.96
N ARG A 125 0.05 17.06 -11.17
CA ARG A 125 0.17 17.31 -9.72
C ARG A 125 0.87 16.17 -8.99
N CYS A 126 0.59 14.94 -9.39
CA CYS A 126 1.18 13.74 -8.80
C CYS A 126 2.57 13.43 -9.40
N GLN A 127 2.86 13.88 -10.61
CA GLN A 127 4.14 13.64 -11.26
C GLN A 127 5.26 14.52 -10.69
N ILE A 128 4.95 15.77 -10.30
CA ILE A 128 5.96 16.72 -9.80
C ILE A 128 6.74 16.18 -8.59
N PRO A 129 6.09 15.68 -7.50
CA PRO A 129 6.81 15.16 -6.34
C PRO A 129 7.70 13.95 -6.67
N ILE A 130 7.29 13.13 -7.63
CA ILE A 130 8.06 11.92 -8.01
C ILE A 130 9.35 12.28 -8.75
N GLN A 131 9.46 13.47 -9.35
CA GLN A 131 10.66 13.85 -10.10
C GLN A 131 11.93 13.87 -9.24
N GLU A 132 11.80 14.18 -7.94
CA GLU A 132 12.91 14.12 -6.98
C GLU A 132 13.49 12.71 -6.86
N TYR A 133 12.62 11.69 -6.86
CA TYR A 133 12.98 10.29 -6.69
C TYR A 133 13.26 9.56 -8.02
N ARG A 134 13.18 10.25 -9.16
CA ARG A 134 13.22 9.64 -10.50
C ARG A 134 14.51 8.86 -10.78
N VAL A 135 15.62 9.26 -10.18
CA VAL A 135 16.93 8.61 -10.36
C VAL A 135 17.02 7.31 -9.54
N ASN A 136 16.24 7.21 -8.47
CA ASN A 136 16.38 6.17 -7.45
C ASN A 136 15.24 5.13 -7.50
N ILE A 137 14.20 5.38 -8.31
CA ILE A 137 13.00 4.55 -8.41
C ILE A 137 13.06 3.60 -9.62
N THR A 138 12.85 2.32 -9.37
CA THR A 138 12.58 1.33 -10.43
C THR A 138 11.17 0.78 -10.28
N ILE A 139 10.31 0.97 -11.29
CA ILE A 139 8.96 0.37 -11.28
C ILE A 139 9.04 -1.05 -11.83
N VAL A 140 8.69 -2.01 -10.97
CA VAL A 140 8.61 -3.43 -11.27
C VAL A 140 7.14 -3.86 -11.21
N PRO A 141 6.47 -4.02 -12.36
CA PRO A 141 5.11 -4.53 -12.35
C PRO A 141 5.09 -6.00 -11.95
N LYS A 142 4.23 -6.37 -11.01
CA LYS A 142 4.03 -7.76 -10.57
C LYS A 142 2.56 -8.12 -10.50
N SER A 143 2.25 -9.42 -10.58
CA SER A 143 0.89 -9.90 -10.44
C SER A 143 0.30 -9.61 -9.06
N ALA A 144 -0.99 -9.26 -9.00
CA ALA A 144 -1.76 -8.95 -7.79
C ALA A 144 -1.57 -9.94 -6.63
N ASN A 145 -1.37 -11.23 -6.90
CA ASN A 145 -1.17 -12.26 -5.87
C ASN A 145 0.04 -12.02 -4.96
N ILE A 146 1.03 -11.22 -5.40
CA ILE A 146 2.24 -10.90 -4.62
C ILE A 146 1.99 -9.68 -3.69
N HIS A 147 0.92 -8.91 -3.90
CA HIS A 147 0.59 -7.70 -3.15
C HIS A 147 -0.17 -7.96 -1.85
N GLN A 148 -0.33 -9.22 -1.41
CA GLN A 148 -1.04 -9.57 -0.16
C GLN A 148 -0.55 -8.77 1.06
N ASN A 149 0.72 -8.38 1.06
CA ASN A 149 1.37 -7.58 2.10
C ASN A 149 0.82 -6.14 2.19
N ALA A 150 0.41 -5.54 1.07
CA ALA A 150 -0.19 -4.21 1.00
C ALA A 150 -1.74 -4.28 1.06
N ASP A 151 -2.31 -5.33 0.44
CA ASP A 151 -3.74 -5.63 0.39
C ASP A 151 -4.38 -5.72 1.79
N GLY A 152 -3.72 -6.42 2.72
CA GLY A 152 -4.30 -6.77 4.02
C GLY A 152 -4.60 -5.57 4.93
N LEU A 153 -3.95 -4.43 4.71
CA LEU A 153 -4.04 -3.25 5.59
C LEU A 153 -5.22 -2.33 5.33
N TRP A 154 -5.77 -2.34 4.11
CA TRP A 154 -6.93 -1.51 3.77
C TRP A 154 -8.15 -2.35 3.38
N LYS A 155 -7.97 -3.60 2.90
CA LYS A 155 -9.07 -4.52 2.55
C LYS A 155 -9.82 -5.07 3.76
N ILE A 156 -9.59 -4.59 4.98
CA ILE A 156 -10.44 -4.93 6.13
C ILE A 156 -11.78 -4.21 5.93
N PRO A 157 -12.88 -4.92 5.62
CA PRO A 157 -14.15 -4.26 5.43
C PRO A 157 -14.65 -3.78 6.81
N LEU A 158 -14.50 -2.50 7.10
CA LEU A 158 -15.26 -1.83 8.14
C LEU A 158 -16.72 -1.62 7.67
N LYS A 159 -17.38 -2.71 7.24
CA LYS A 159 -18.85 -2.71 7.18
C LYS A 159 -19.37 -2.89 8.61
N ILE A 160 -19.34 -1.80 9.36
CA ILE A 160 -20.24 -1.65 10.51
C ILE A 160 -21.65 -1.61 9.90
N LYS A 161 -22.30 -2.78 9.80
CA LYS A 161 -23.75 -2.81 9.61
C LYS A 161 -24.37 -2.18 10.86
N ASN A 162 -24.61 -0.88 10.81
CA ASN A 162 -25.54 -0.23 11.72
C ASN A 162 -26.91 -0.83 11.45
N GLY A 163 -27.24 -1.88 12.20
CA GLY A 163 -28.59 -2.39 12.34
C GLY A 163 -29.42 -1.33 13.05
N TYR A 164 -30.04 -0.43 12.27
CA TYR A 164 -31.25 0.25 12.71
C TYR A 164 -32.41 -0.30 11.91
N HIS A 165 -33.11 -1.24 12.53
CA HIS A 165 -34.50 -1.53 12.22
C HIS A 165 -35.29 -0.22 12.29
N ARG A 166 -35.66 0.37 11.15
CA ARG A 166 -36.92 1.12 11.11
C ARG A 166 -38.03 0.09 10.96
N LYS A 167 -38.68 -0.20 12.08
CA LYS A 167 -40.01 -0.81 12.10
C LYS A 167 -40.91 0.04 11.20
N SER A 168 -41.39 -0.53 10.10
CA SER A 168 -42.59 -0.07 9.43
C SER A 168 -43.77 -0.47 10.31
N THR A 169 -44.38 0.52 10.96
CA THR A 169 -45.66 0.38 11.66
C THR A 169 -46.61 1.36 11.00
N ILE A 170 -47.64 0.77 10.39
CA ILE A 170 -48.85 1.33 9.77
C ILE A 170 -48.63 1.99 8.40
#